data_AF-A0A959I1W5-F1
#
_entry.id   AF-A0A959I1W5-F1
#
_cell.length_a   1.000
_cell.length_b   1.000
_cell.length_c   1.000
_cell.angle_alpha   90.00
_cell.angle_beta   90.00
_cell.angle_gamma   90.00
#
_symmetry.space_group_name_H-M   'P 1'
#
loop_
_entity.id
_entity.type
_entity.pdbx_description
1 polymer ?
#
loop_
_entity_poly.entity_id
_entity_poly.type
_entity_poly.pdbx_seq_one_letter_code
_entity_poly.pdbx_strand_id
1 'polypeptide(L)'
;MKKITIAFLLCLGGWMLSAQPAVPISLKNPSFEDAPHHSHTPKGWENCGFEGESPADVHPSGEFGVDKSAAHGKTYLGMVVRDNDSWECVGQRLPQPLLVDTCYHLDFLACRSETYISLSRATNQQANYNIPAVIRIWGGYADKEKDGFEMLAESEPIANTDWQKIELFFTSGEPYDFLYLEAYFDQGRPNPYNGNVLVDEMSAVVPCSLSK
;
A
#
# COMPACT_ATOMS: atom_id res chain seq x y z
N MET A 1 69.59 -15.43 32.39
CA MET A 1 68.14 -15.74 32.27
C MET A 1 67.49 -14.63 31.46
N LYS A 2 67.22 -14.85 30.17
CA LYS A 2 66.57 -13.89 29.27
C LYS A 2 65.07 -14.17 29.27
N LYS A 3 64.25 -13.20 29.71
CA LYS A 3 62.79 -13.27 29.60
C LYS A 3 62.41 -12.85 28.18
N ILE A 4 61.82 -13.77 27.42
CA ILE A 4 61.27 -13.51 26.09
C ILE A 4 59.81 -13.12 26.30
N THR A 5 59.47 -11.87 26.01
CA THR A 5 58.08 -11.40 25.99
C THR A 5 57.53 -11.64 24.59
N ILE A 6 56.57 -12.55 24.46
CA ILE A 6 55.82 -12.77 23.21
C ILE A 6 54.68 -11.75 23.18
N ALA A 7 54.74 -10.79 22.25
CA ALA A 7 53.64 -9.88 21.97
C ALA A 7 52.66 -10.58 21.03
N PHE A 8 51.43 -10.81 21.51
CA PHE A 8 50.33 -11.34 20.70
C PHE A 8 49.71 -10.18 19.92
N LEU A 9 50.00 -10.10 18.61
CA LEU A 9 49.41 -9.11 17.72
C LEU A 9 47.99 -9.55 17.36
N LEU A 10 46.98 -9.01 18.03
CA LEU A 10 45.58 -9.15 17.61
C LEU A 10 45.38 -8.33 16.32
N CYS A 11 45.41 -8.98 15.17
CA CYS A 11 44.88 -8.42 13.92
C CYS A 11 43.36 -8.32 14.04
N LEU A 12 42.87 -7.18 14.53
CA LEU A 12 41.50 -6.72 14.33
C LEU A 12 41.31 -6.42 12.84
N GLY A 13 41.08 -7.47 12.04
CA GLY A 13 40.56 -7.33 10.69
C GLY A 13 39.14 -6.77 10.81
N GLY A 14 39.01 -5.44 10.73
CA GLY A 14 37.72 -4.79 10.59
C GLY A 14 37.11 -5.22 9.27
N TRP A 15 36.21 -6.18 9.32
CA TRP A 15 35.29 -6.44 8.23
C TRP A 15 34.42 -5.20 8.14
N MET A 16 34.72 -4.30 7.19
CA MET A 16 33.78 -3.27 6.82
C MET A 16 32.54 -4.00 6.30
N LEU A 17 31.49 -4.07 7.11
CA LEU A 17 30.15 -4.41 6.66
C LEU A 17 29.79 -3.34 5.63
N SER A 18 29.95 -3.66 4.34
CA SER A 18 29.42 -2.84 3.27
C SER A 18 27.91 -2.89 3.42
N ALA A 19 27.29 -1.80 3.88
CA ALA A 19 25.86 -1.61 3.75
C ALA A 19 25.51 -1.77 2.26
N GLN A 20 24.57 -2.66 1.94
CA GLN A 20 24.11 -2.77 0.56
C GLN A 20 23.44 -1.44 0.19
N PRO A 21 23.75 -0.86 -0.99
CA PRO A 21 23.09 0.38 -1.39
C PRO A 21 21.59 0.11 -1.55
N ALA A 22 20.78 0.93 -0.89
CA ALA A 22 19.35 0.93 -1.12
C ALA A 22 19.09 1.27 -2.59
N VAL A 23 18.27 0.46 -3.27
CA VAL A 23 17.89 0.64 -4.68
C VAL A 23 16.37 0.73 -4.81
N PRO A 24 15.84 1.33 -5.89
CA PRO A 24 14.41 1.34 -6.15
C PRO A 24 13.80 -0.06 -6.23
N ILE A 25 12.62 -0.25 -5.65
CA ILE A 25 11.86 -1.50 -5.64
C ILE A 25 10.66 -1.34 -6.58
N SER A 26 10.69 -2.02 -7.73
CA SER A 26 9.59 -1.96 -8.69
C SER A 26 8.39 -2.79 -8.23
N LEU A 27 7.19 -2.21 -8.30
CA LEU A 27 5.93 -2.89 -8.05
C LEU A 27 5.44 -3.61 -9.31
N LYS A 28 4.73 -4.73 -9.15
CA LYS A 28 4.01 -5.38 -10.25
C LYS A 28 2.70 -4.64 -10.48
N ASN A 29 2.39 -4.43 -11.75
CA ASN A 29 1.16 -3.77 -12.20
C ASN A 29 0.81 -2.50 -11.40
N PRO A 30 1.70 -1.49 -11.38
CA PRO A 30 1.52 -0.29 -10.56
C PRO A 30 0.32 0.58 -10.97
N SER A 31 -0.19 0.42 -12.20
CA SER A 31 -1.40 1.10 -12.69
C SER A 31 -2.63 0.20 -12.68
N PHE A 32 -2.56 -0.98 -12.04
CA PHE A 32 -3.72 -1.86 -11.85
C PHE A 32 -4.46 -2.21 -13.16
N GLU A 33 -3.69 -2.39 -14.23
CA GLU A 33 -4.21 -2.76 -15.55
C GLU A 33 -4.72 -4.20 -15.54
N ASP A 34 -6.03 -4.36 -15.75
CA ASP A 34 -6.67 -5.67 -15.94
C ASP A 34 -8.02 -5.54 -16.66
N ALA A 35 -8.75 -6.65 -16.81
CA ALA A 35 -10.14 -6.60 -17.24
C ALA A 35 -10.98 -5.86 -16.18
N PRO A 36 -11.70 -4.80 -16.55
CA PRO A 36 -12.50 -4.04 -15.59
C PRO A 36 -13.70 -4.86 -15.11
N HIS A 37 -13.85 -4.98 -13.81
CA HIS A 37 -14.90 -5.75 -13.15
C HIS A 37 -14.94 -5.41 -11.66
N HIS A 38 -16.13 -5.42 -11.05
CA HIS A 38 -16.24 -5.36 -9.60
C HIS A 38 -15.72 -6.62 -8.91
N SER A 39 -15.29 -6.53 -7.66
CA SER A 39 -14.91 -7.66 -6.82
C SER A 39 -13.83 -8.53 -7.47
N HIS A 40 -12.93 -7.90 -8.21
CA HIS A 40 -11.88 -8.53 -9.00
C HIS A 40 -10.56 -7.85 -8.70
N THR A 41 -9.74 -8.47 -7.86
CA THR A 41 -8.41 -7.94 -7.54
C THR A 41 -7.52 -7.94 -8.79
N PRO A 42 -6.84 -6.83 -9.12
CA PRO A 42 -6.03 -6.73 -10.33
C PRO A 42 -4.87 -7.73 -10.34
N LYS A 43 -4.54 -8.27 -11.51
CA LYS A 43 -3.35 -9.10 -11.71
C LYS A 43 -2.09 -8.48 -11.09
N GLY A 44 -1.31 -9.32 -10.42
CA GLY A 44 -0.08 -8.91 -9.73
C GLY A 44 -0.32 -8.49 -8.27
N TRP A 45 -1.57 -8.32 -7.86
CA TRP A 45 -1.99 -8.04 -6.50
C TRP A 45 -2.84 -9.19 -5.94
N GLU A 46 -2.80 -9.36 -4.63
CA GLU A 46 -3.54 -10.35 -3.86
C GLU A 46 -4.64 -9.63 -3.06
N ASN A 47 -5.80 -10.28 -2.89
CA ASN A 47 -6.84 -9.78 -2.00
C ASN A 47 -6.39 -9.95 -0.55
N CYS A 48 -6.28 -8.83 0.17
CA CYS A 48 -5.90 -8.77 1.58
C CYS A 48 -7.03 -8.19 2.45
N GLY A 49 -8.25 -8.05 1.90
CA GLY A 49 -9.43 -7.60 2.64
C GLY A 49 -10.04 -8.69 3.54
N PHE A 50 -11.18 -8.35 4.15
CA PHE A 50 -11.88 -9.21 5.11
C PHE A 50 -12.47 -10.47 4.45
N GLU A 51 -12.41 -11.59 5.17
CA GLU A 51 -13.13 -12.80 4.78
C GLU A 51 -14.65 -12.54 4.76
N GLY A 52 -15.30 -12.91 3.66
CA GLY A 52 -16.75 -12.72 3.48
C GLY A 52 -17.18 -11.37 2.92
N GLU A 53 -16.26 -10.40 2.82
CA GLU A 53 -16.49 -9.13 2.12
C GLU A 53 -16.02 -9.20 0.66
N SER A 54 -16.47 -8.25 -0.16
CA SER A 54 -15.98 -8.18 -1.55
C SER A 54 -14.50 -7.80 -1.59
N PRO A 55 -13.73 -8.35 -2.53
CA PRO A 55 -12.43 -7.80 -2.91
C PRO A 55 -12.57 -6.41 -3.55
N ALA A 56 -11.45 -5.71 -3.66
CA ALA A 56 -11.32 -4.47 -4.42
C ALA A 56 -11.69 -4.62 -5.90
N ASP A 57 -12.06 -3.51 -6.52
CA ASP A 57 -12.56 -3.42 -7.89
C ASP A 57 -11.46 -3.00 -8.87
N VAL A 58 -11.57 -3.44 -10.13
CA VAL A 58 -10.84 -2.86 -11.27
C VAL A 58 -11.82 -2.01 -12.07
N HIS A 59 -11.61 -0.70 -12.02
CA HIS A 59 -12.46 0.31 -12.67
C HIS A 59 -11.73 0.99 -13.84
N PRO A 60 -12.44 1.66 -14.76
CA PRO A 60 -13.90 1.78 -14.83
C PRO A 60 -14.53 0.54 -15.48
N SER A 61 -15.53 -0.05 -14.83
CA SER A 61 -16.34 -1.16 -15.36
C SER A 61 -17.76 -0.72 -15.77
N GLY A 62 -18.16 0.50 -15.42
CA GLY A 62 -19.54 0.99 -15.55
C GLY A 62 -20.47 0.52 -14.42
N GLU A 63 -19.93 -0.22 -13.44
CA GLU A 63 -20.68 -0.69 -12.28
C GLU A 63 -20.65 0.34 -11.14
N PHE A 64 -21.64 0.24 -10.26
CA PHE A 64 -21.83 1.14 -9.10
C PHE A 64 -21.90 2.64 -9.42
N GLY A 65 -21.97 3.03 -10.70
CA GLY A 65 -21.91 4.42 -11.13
C GLY A 65 -20.52 5.03 -11.07
N VAL A 66 -19.45 4.21 -11.03
CA VAL A 66 -18.06 4.68 -11.09
C VAL A 66 -17.60 4.72 -12.55
N ASP A 67 -17.42 5.94 -13.08
CA ASP A 67 -17.13 6.20 -14.50
C ASP A 67 -15.91 7.12 -14.74
N LYS A 68 -15.13 7.41 -13.70
CA LYS A 68 -13.88 8.19 -13.81
C LYS A 68 -12.98 7.55 -14.87
N SER A 69 -12.39 8.38 -15.75
CA SER A 69 -11.35 7.88 -16.66
C SER A 69 -10.05 7.64 -15.89
N ALA A 70 -9.34 6.57 -16.24
CA ALA A 70 -8.03 6.26 -15.66
C ALA A 70 -7.04 7.42 -15.87
N ALA A 71 -6.16 7.64 -14.90
CA ALA A 71 -5.11 8.65 -15.03
C ALA A 71 -3.97 8.14 -15.92
N HIS A 72 -3.67 6.84 -15.82
CA HIS A 72 -2.72 6.13 -16.65
C HIS A 72 -3.37 4.88 -17.23
N GLY A 73 -2.99 4.50 -18.45
CA GLY A 73 -3.51 3.27 -19.07
C GLY A 73 -5.01 3.32 -19.35
N LYS A 74 -5.73 2.30 -18.86
CA LYS A 74 -7.16 2.07 -19.11
C LYS A 74 -7.95 1.78 -17.85
N THR A 75 -7.33 1.18 -16.84
CA THR A 75 -8.01 0.82 -15.60
C THR A 75 -7.22 1.28 -14.39
N TYR A 76 -7.86 1.23 -13.22
CA TYR A 76 -7.32 1.65 -11.94
C TYR A 76 -8.00 0.85 -10.83
N LEU A 77 -7.42 0.91 -9.63
CA LEU A 77 -7.95 0.24 -8.45
C LEU A 77 -9.05 1.08 -7.80
N GLY A 78 -10.19 0.47 -7.50
CA GLY A 78 -11.20 1.03 -6.62
C GLY A 78 -11.25 0.24 -5.32
N MET A 79 -11.23 0.95 -4.18
CA MET A 79 -11.35 0.34 -2.86
C MET A 79 -12.41 1.05 -2.02
N VAL A 80 -13.09 0.30 -1.15
CA VAL A 80 -14.10 0.85 -0.24
C VAL A 80 -13.83 0.56 1.23
N VAL A 81 -14.37 1.45 2.08
CA VAL A 81 -14.60 1.22 3.51
C VAL A 81 -16.09 1.16 3.77
N ARG A 82 -16.54 0.36 4.73
CA ARG A 82 -17.95 0.01 4.93
C ARG A 82 -18.44 0.38 6.33
N ASP A 83 -19.74 0.62 6.42
CA ASP A 83 -20.45 0.91 7.68
C ASP A 83 -20.55 -0.24 8.69
N ASN A 84 -19.93 -1.40 8.42
CA ASN A 84 -19.75 -2.52 9.35
C ASN A 84 -18.31 -2.66 9.87
N ASP A 85 -17.50 -1.60 9.77
CA ASP A 85 -16.10 -1.60 10.22
C ASP A 85 -15.19 -2.56 9.43
N SER A 86 -15.50 -2.76 8.16
CA SER A 86 -14.65 -3.50 7.22
C SER A 86 -14.15 -2.60 6.11
N TRP A 87 -13.05 -3.02 5.49
CA TRP A 87 -12.40 -2.27 4.41
C TRP A 87 -11.73 -3.21 3.42
N GLU A 88 -11.35 -2.65 2.28
CA GLU A 88 -10.61 -3.36 1.25
C GLU A 88 -9.11 -3.06 1.32
N CYS A 89 -8.34 -4.09 1.03
CA CYS A 89 -6.89 -4.06 1.03
C CYS A 89 -6.39 -4.99 -0.06
N VAL A 90 -5.36 -4.55 -0.77
CA VAL A 90 -4.62 -5.38 -1.71
C VAL A 90 -3.16 -5.43 -1.32
N GLY A 91 -2.45 -6.47 -1.71
CA GLY A 91 -1.03 -6.55 -1.41
C GLY A 91 -0.23 -7.32 -2.44
N GLN A 92 1.08 -7.18 -2.41
CA GLN A 92 1.97 -7.97 -3.25
C GLN A 92 3.33 -8.19 -2.60
N ARG A 93 3.96 -9.30 -2.97
CA ARG A 93 5.36 -9.57 -2.64
C ARG A 93 6.30 -8.64 -3.39
N LEU A 94 7.21 -8.02 -2.66
CA LEU A 94 8.29 -7.21 -3.21
C LEU A 94 9.40 -8.11 -3.80
N PRO A 95 10.10 -7.67 -4.87
CA PRO A 95 11.22 -8.43 -5.43
C PRO A 95 12.43 -8.51 -4.48
N GLN A 96 12.50 -7.60 -3.50
CA GLN A 96 13.47 -7.59 -2.41
C GLN A 96 12.82 -6.97 -1.17
N PRO A 97 13.24 -7.36 0.05
CA PRO A 97 12.72 -6.76 1.27
C PRO A 97 13.05 -5.27 1.38
N LEU A 98 12.24 -4.54 2.13
CA LEU A 98 12.59 -3.22 2.63
C LEU A 98 13.83 -3.32 3.51
N LEU A 99 14.67 -2.30 3.47
CA LEU A 99 15.80 -2.19 4.39
C LEU A 99 15.35 -1.48 5.67
N VAL A 100 15.73 -2.05 6.81
CA VAL A 100 15.47 -1.48 8.13
C VAL A 100 16.10 -0.09 8.24
N ASP A 101 15.42 0.84 8.92
CA ASP A 101 15.88 2.22 9.16
C ASP A 101 16.22 3.02 7.89
N THR A 102 15.73 2.58 6.73
CA THR A 102 15.93 3.26 5.45
C THR A 102 14.68 4.07 5.10
N CYS A 103 14.87 5.36 4.81
CA CYS A 103 13.81 6.22 4.30
C CYS A 103 13.48 5.83 2.86
N TYR A 104 12.20 5.61 2.60
CA TYR A 104 11.61 5.38 1.28
C TYR A 104 10.57 6.44 0.96
N HIS A 105 10.45 6.73 -0.32
CA HIS A 105 9.44 7.55 -0.96
C HIS A 105 8.62 6.69 -1.91
N LEU A 106 7.30 6.84 -1.86
CA LEU A 106 6.34 6.23 -2.77
C LEU A 106 5.29 7.28 -3.11
N ASP A 107 4.98 7.43 -4.40
CA ASP A 107 3.92 8.31 -4.87
C ASP A 107 2.92 7.56 -5.76
N PHE A 108 1.70 8.07 -5.83
CA PHE A 108 0.62 7.53 -6.67
C PHE A 108 -0.41 8.61 -6.95
N LEU A 109 -1.28 8.38 -7.93
CA LEU A 109 -2.45 9.22 -8.18
C LEU A 109 -3.66 8.66 -7.43
N ALA A 110 -4.36 9.52 -6.70
CA ALA A 110 -5.58 9.16 -6.01
C ALA A 110 -6.68 10.20 -6.18
N CYS A 111 -7.91 9.72 -6.16
CA CYS A 111 -9.12 10.53 -6.03
C CYS A 111 -10.23 9.68 -5.39
N ARG A 112 -11.44 10.21 -5.28
CA ARG A 112 -12.63 9.43 -4.95
C ARG A 112 -13.70 9.63 -6.02
N SER A 113 -14.56 8.64 -6.17
CA SER A 113 -15.81 8.82 -6.91
C SER A 113 -16.85 9.58 -6.06
N GLU A 114 -17.64 10.46 -6.69
CA GLU A 114 -18.81 11.08 -6.08
C GLU A 114 -20.01 10.12 -6.03
N THR A 115 -20.05 9.17 -6.96
CA THR A 115 -21.08 8.15 -7.10
C THR A 115 -20.45 6.78 -7.04
N TYR A 116 -20.78 6.04 -5.99
CA TYR A 116 -20.38 4.66 -5.81
C TYR A 116 -21.51 3.96 -5.04
N ILE A 117 -22.54 3.53 -5.77
CA ILE A 117 -23.77 2.99 -5.21
C ILE A 117 -23.64 1.48 -5.02
N SER A 118 -23.61 1.04 -3.77
CA SER A 118 -23.57 -0.38 -3.40
C SER A 118 -24.44 -0.64 -2.16
N LEU A 119 -24.47 -1.89 -1.68
CA LEU A 119 -25.27 -2.28 -0.52
C LEU A 119 -24.54 -2.03 0.79
N SER A 120 -25.11 -1.13 1.62
CA SER A 120 -24.74 -0.93 3.02
C SER A 120 -24.79 -2.25 3.77
N ARG A 121 -23.75 -2.55 4.55
CA ARG A 121 -23.69 -3.78 5.36
C ARG A 121 -24.56 -3.66 6.61
N ALA A 122 -24.68 -2.44 7.15
CA ALA A 122 -25.52 -2.18 8.31
C ALA A 122 -27.03 -2.29 8.01
N THR A 123 -27.47 -1.89 6.81
CA THR A 123 -28.91 -1.76 6.49
C THR A 123 -29.41 -2.69 5.39
N ASN A 124 -28.52 -3.30 4.60
CA ASN A 124 -28.85 -4.04 3.37
C ASN A 124 -29.63 -3.21 2.32
N GLN A 125 -29.56 -1.88 2.41
CA GLN A 125 -30.13 -0.97 1.43
C GLN A 125 -29.02 -0.35 0.58
N GLN A 126 -29.39 0.18 -0.59
CA GLN A 126 -28.46 0.94 -1.40
C GLN A 126 -27.97 2.17 -0.62
N ALA A 127 -26.67 2.37 -0.61
CA ALA A 127 -26.00 3.52 -0.04
C ALA A 127 -24.93 4.02 -1.01
N ASN A 128 -24.65 5.32 -0.95
CA ASN A 128 -23.54 5.90 -1.69
C ASN A 128 -22.27 5.86 -0.83
N TYR A 129 -21.21 5.25 -1.34
CA TYR A 129 -19.91 5.11 -0.69
C TYR A 129 -19.06 6.36 -0.93
N ASN A 130 -19.58 7.55 -0.64
CA ASN A 130 -18.99 8.81 -1.09
C ASN A 130 -18.29 9.63 0.02
N ILE A 131 -18.05 9.04 1.18
CA ILE A 131 -17.28 9.69 2.24
C ILE A 131 -15.78 9.43 1.98
N PRO A 132 -14.90 10.45 2.08
CA PRO A 132 -13.46 10.26 1.89
C PRO A 132 -12.88 9.17 2.79
N ALA A 133 -12.04 8.30 2.23
CA ALA A 133 -11.20 7.36 2.95
C ALA A 133 -9.74 7.81 2.93
N VAL A 134 -8.91 7.26 3.80
CA VAL A 134 -7.45 7.40 3.74
C VAL A 134 -6.85 6.18 3.04
N ILE A 135 -5.61 6.32 2.57
CA ILE A 135 -4.80 5.20 2.08
C ILE A 135 -3.70 4.94 3.10
N ARG A 136 -3.54 3.67 3.47
CA ARG A 136 -2.43 3.20 4.30
C ARG A 136 -1.51 2.27 3.52
N ILE A 137 -0.22 2.40 3.80
CA ILE A 137 0.81 1.49 3.32
C ILE A 137 1.29 0.68 4.50
N TRP A 138 1.28 -0.64 4.37
CA TRP A 138 1.83 -1.53 5.39
C TRP A 138 2.95 -2.39 4.83
N GLY A 139 3.91 -2.72 5.69
CA GLY A 139 4.92 -3.74 5.45
C GLY A 139 4.57 -5.00 6.24
N GLY A 140 4.81 -6.17 5.65
CA GLY A 140 4.72 -7.46 6.33
C GLY A 140 5.57 -8.53 5.65
N TYR A 141 5.29 -9.79 5.96
CA TYR A 141 5.99 -10.94 5.39
C TYR A 141 5.13 -11.70 4.39
N ALA A 142 5.70 -12.04 3.24
CA ALA A 142 5.03 -12.90 2.25
C ALA A 142 4.88 -14.35 2.75
N ASP A 143 5.79 -14.76 3.63
CA ASP A 143 5.72 -16.02 4.34
C ASP A 143 4.68 -15.94 5.46
N LYS A 144 3.54 -16.62 5.26
CA LYS A 144 2.40 -16.61 6.18
C LYS A 144 2.69 -17.28 7.54
N GLU A 145 3.81 -18.00 7.68
CA GLU A 145 4.25 -18.55 8.96
C GLU A 145 4.98 -17.49 9.81
N LYS A 146 5.37 -16.35 9.22
CA LYS A 146 5.98 -15.24 9.95
C LYS A 146 4.94 -14.24 10.40
N ASP A 147 4.96 -13.96 11.69
CA ASP A 147 4.19 -12.88 12.28
C ASP A 147 4.93 -11.55 12.15
N GLY A 148 4.17 -10.47 11.92
CA GLY A 148 4.70 -9.11 11.92
C GLY A 148 4.17 -8.30 10.74
N PHE A 149 3.58 -7.16 11.07
CA PHE A 149 3.20 -6.13 10.13
C PHE A 149 3.33 -4.77 10.78
N GLU A 150 3.62 -3.74 9.98
CA GLU A 150 3.83 -2.37 10.44
C GLU A 150 3.13 -1.41 9.48
N MET A 151 2.43 -0.41 10.02
CA MET A 151 1.90 0.69 9.23
C MET A 151 3.05 1.63 8.93
N LEU A 152 3.45 1.68 7.67
CA LEU A 152 4.59 2.45 7.21
C LEU A 152 4.21 3.92 6.95
N ALA A 153 3.05 4.14 6.36
CA ALA A 153 2.52 5.48 6.08
C ALA A 153 1.00 5.50 5.99
N GLU A 154 0.42 6.69 6.18
CA GLU A 154 -0.99 7.00 5.98
C GLU A 154 -1.10 8.32 5.22
N SER A 155 -2.04 8.42 4.29
CA SER A 155 -2.37 9.67 3.60
C SER A 155 -3.36 10.52 4.40
N GLU A 156 -3.44 11.80 4.09
CA GLU A 156 -4.64 12.59 4.42
C GLU A 156 -5.89 11.99 3.73
N PRO A 157 -7.11 12.28 4.21
CA PRO A 157 -8.33 11.81 3.56
C PRO A 157 -8.42 12.24 2.09
N ILE A 158 -8.66 11.30 1.20
CA ILE A 158 -8.74 11.54 -0.25
C ILE A 158 -10.11 12.15 -0.59
N ALA A 159 -10.22 13.46 -0.41
CA ALA A 159 -11.47 14.20 -0.61
C ALA A 159 -11.73 14.60 -2.06
N ASN A 160 -10.66 14.76 -2.85
CA ASN A 160 -10.71 15.27 -4.22
C ASN A 160 -11.31 14.24 -5.18
N THR A 161 -12.09 14.74 -6.14
CA THR A 161 -12.73 13.93 -7.17
C THR A 161 -11.91 13.89 -8.46
N ASP A 162 -10.93 14.77 -8.60
CA ASP A 162 -9.90 14.74 -9.63
C ASP A 162 -8.63 14.05 -9.14
N TRP A 163 -7.95 13.38 -10.06
CA TRP A 163 -6.68 12.71 -9.81
C TRP A 163 -5.66 13.69 -9.26
N GLN A 164 -5.15 13.39 -8.07
CA GLN A 164 -4.10 14.16 -7.43
C GLN A 164 -2.97 13.24 -7.02
N LYS A 165 -1.74 13.74 -7.15
CA LYS A 165 -0.58 13.03 -6.66
C LYS A 165 -0.56 13.06 -5.13
N ILE A 166 -0.41 11.89 -4.55
CA ILE A 166 -0.15 11.67 -3.13
C ILE A 166 1.28 11.18 -3.00
N GLU A 167 2.02 11.77 -2.08
CA GLU A 167 3.42 11.43 -1.80
C GLU A 167 3.52 10.95 -0.35
N LEU A 168 4.07 9.76 -0.15
CA LEU A 168 4.27 9.17 1.17
C LEU A 168 5.76 8.91 1.39
N PHE A 169 6.21 9.23 2.60
CA PHE A 169 7.56 8.96 3.06
C PHE A 169 7.49 8.06 4.29
N PHE A 170 8.29 7.01 4.32
CA PHE A 170 8.28 6.05 5.42
C PHE A 170 9.62 5.38 5.66
N THR A 171 9.77 4.82 6.85
CA THR A 171 10.86 3.90 7.21
C THR A 171 10.25 2.57 7.61
N SER A 172 11.03 1.49 7.47
CA SER A 172 10.61 0.16 7.90
C SER A 172 11.37 -0.22 9.18
N GLY A 173 10.67 -0.69 10.21
CA GLY A 173 11.29 -1.22 11.44
C GLY A 173 11.85 -2.63 11.26
N GLU A 174 11.34 -3.38 10.28
CA GLU A 174 11.74 -4.76 9.98
C GLU A 174 11.96 -4.95 8.46
N PRO A 175 12.67 -6.02 8.01
CA PRO A 175 12.94 -6.26 6.60
C PRO A 175 11.74 -6.94 5.91
N TYR A 176 10.63 -6.22 5.84
CA TYR A 176 9.38 -6.69 5.22
C TYR A 176 9.53 -6.93 3.72
N ASP A 177 9.04 -8.06 3.22
CA ASP A 177 9.09 -8.44 1.80
C ASP A 177 7.70 -8.50 1.14
N PHE A 178 6.69 -7.98 1.83
CA PHE A 178 5.32 -7.83 1.32
C PHE A 178 4.80 -6.43 1.63
N LEU A 179 4.15 -5.81 0.64
CA LEU A 179 3.58 -4.47 0.73
C LEU A 179 2.06 -4.57 0.62
N TYR A 180 1.35 -3.91 1.53
CA TYR A 180 -0.09 -3.77 1.49
C TYR A 180 -0.48 -2.33 1.16
N LEU A 181 -1.53 -2.19 0.36
CA LEU A 181 -2.23 -0.96 0.05
C LEU A 181 -3.66 -1.09 0.57
N GLU A 182 -3.99 -0.30 1.58
CA GLU A 182 -5.22 -0.41 2.35
C GLU A 182 -6.05 0.87 2.22
N ALA A 183 -7.35 0.75 1.94
CA ALA A 183 -8.29 1.83 2.20
C ALA A 183 -8.70 1.77 3.68
N TYR A 184 -8.74 2.91 4.36
CA TYR A 184 -9.12 2.94 5.78
C TYR A 184 -9.96 4.16 6.15
N PHE A 185 -10.62 4.08 7.31
CA PHE A 185 -11.44 5.16 7.84
C PHE A 185 -10.60 6.37 8.27
N ASP A 186 -11.08 7.55 7.94
CA ASP A 186 -10.63 8.83 8.51
C ASP A 186 -10.90 8.83 10.02
N GLN A 187 -9.83 8.83 10.82
CA GLN A 187 -9.88 8.78 12.28
C GLN A 187 -10.49 10.05 12.91
N GLY A 188 -10.70 11.11 12.12
CA GLY A 188 -11.48 12.28 12.53
C GLY A 188 -12.99 11.99 12.67
N ARG A 189 -13.47 10.82 12.23
CA ARG A 189 -14.88 10.43 12.26
C ARG A 189 -15.15 9.38 13.35
N PRO A 190 -16.25 9.51 14.10
CA PRO A 190 -16.48 8.65 15.28
C PRO A 190 -17.05 7.27 14.96
N ASN A 191 -17.59 7.04 13.76
CA ASN A 191 -18.29 5.80 13.41
C ASN A 191 -17.82 5.31 12.03
N PRO A 192 -17.80 3.98 11.78
CA PRO A 192 -17.64 3.41 10.46
C PRO A 192 -18.65 3.99 9.46
N TYR A 193 -18.24 4.08 8.20
CA TYR A 193 -19.03 4.73 7.16
C TYR A 193 -18.76 4.11 5.80
N ASN A 194 -19.63 4.39 4.82
CA ASN A 194 -19.45 3.97 3.45
C ASN A 194 -18.62 5.01 2.69
N GLY A 195 -17.39 4.65 2.34
CA GLY A 195 -16.44 5.51 1.66
C GLY A 195 -15.71 4.79 0.54
N ASN A 196 -15.09 5.55 -0.36
CA ASN A 196 -14.30 5.01 -1.44
C ASN A 196 -13.01 5.80 -1.66
N VAL A 197 -12.04 5.12 -2.27
CA VAL A 197 -10.84 5.71 -2.82
C VAL A 197 -10.46 4.99 -4.12
N LEU A 198 -10.00 5.75 -5.09
CA LEU A 198 -9.51 5.29 -6.38
C LEU A 198 -8.01 5.55 -6.45
N VAL A 199 -7.22 4.57 -6.91
CA VAL A 199 -5.76 4.63 -6.95
C VAL A 199 -5.25 4.20 -8.32
N ASP A 200 -4.31 4.96 -8.87
CA ASP A 200 -3.67 4.69 -10.16
C ASP A 200 -2.19 5.14 -10.13
N GLU A 201 -1.41 4.67 -11.11
CA GLU A 201 -0.04 5.10 -11.38
C GLU A 201 0.87 5.13 -10.14
N MET A 202 0.95 4.01 -9.42
CA MET A 202 1.91 3.89 -8.31
C MET A 202 3.35 3.92 -8.82
N SER A 203 4.22 4.67 -8.14
CA SER A 203 5.65 4.65 -8.44
C SER A 203 6.33 3.40 -7.84
N ALA A 204 7.61 3.25 -8.13
CA ALA A 204 8.45 2.32 -7.39
C ALA A 204 8.60 2.81 -5.94
N VAL A 205 8.90 1.90 -5.01
CA VAL A 205 9.35 2.32 -3.67
C VAL A 205 10.81 2.73 -3.79
N VAL A 206 11.09 4.03 -3.72
CA VAL A 206 12.41 4.62 -4.01
C VAL A 206 13.06 5.07 -2.70
N PRO A 207 14.31 4.69 -2.40
CA PRO A 207 15.04 5.26 -1.27
C PRO A 207 15.08 6.79 -1.34
N CYS A 208 14.83 7.50 -0.24
CA CYS A 208 14.80 8.97 -0.23
C CYS A 208 16.14 9.61 -0.65
N SER A 209 17.25 8.88 -0.53
CA SER A 209 18.56 9.30 -1.05
C SER A 209 18.64 9.33 -2.58
N LEU A 210 17.68 8.69 -3.26
CA LEU A 210 17.57 8.58 -4.71
C LEU A 210 16.33 9.30 -5.28
N SER A 211 15.40 9.74 -4.43
CA SER A 211 14.29 10.60 -4.86
C SER A 211 14.84 11.97 -5.25
N LYS A 212 14.54 12.42 -6.47
CA LYS A 212 14.97 13.72 -7.00
C LYS A 212 13.96 14.80 -6.68
#